data_AF-A0A6P2NK74-F1
#
_entry.id   AF-A0A6P2NK74-F1
#
_cell.length_a   1.000
_cell.length_b   1.000
_cell.length_c   1.000
_cell.angle_alpha   90.00
_cell.angle_beta   90.00
_cell.angle_gamma   90.00
#
_symmetry.space_group_name_H-M   'P 1'
#
loop_
_entity.id
_entity.type
_entity.pdbx_description
1 polymer ?
#
loop_
_entity_poly.entity_id
_entity_poly.type
_entity_poly.pdbx_seq_one_letter_code
_entity_poly.pdbx_strand_id
1 'polypeptide(L)'
;MNKQDIHVITLVDGLRSQVGDKEVRYRTVRLRETTVADEYVAMQLAERVVDVKGKPTLLVSDELYRIALTMRHCERFQCAGLDDIQLELLTLEMFGRLSPLDLARIEERCVLVDLAAQYRHGLITKDAFDSMLADSTNPENAGPRSEGQAAELGDAGAATQSGPSMLADFAARDAQGAADGASR
;
A
#
# COMPACT_ATOMS: atom_id res chain seq x y z
N MET A 1 17.96 -6.64 20.51
CA MET A 1 16.93 -6.25 19.53
C MET A 1 16.92 -7.33 18.47
N ASN A 2 15.87 -8.15 18.41
CA ASN A 2 15.79 -9.24 17.44
C ASN A 2 15.66 -8.61 16.05
N LYS A 3 16.62 -8.84 15.15
CA LYS A 3 16.57 -8.35 13.75
C LYS A 3 15.35 -8.86 12.97
N GLN A 4 14.55 -9.74 13.56
CA GLN A 4 13.42 -10.45 12.97
C GLN A 4 12.05 -9.94 13.42
N ASP A 5 11.94 -8.87 14.21
CA ASP A 5 10.62 -8.29 14.50
C ASP A 5 10.13 -7.50 13.27
N ILE A 6 9.31 -8.16 12.45
CA ILE A 6 8.73 -7.60 11.22
C ILE A 6 7.83 -6.39 11.54
N HIS A 7 7.30 -6.31 12.76
CA HIS A 7 6.40 -5.24 13.16
C HIS A 7 7.12 -4.01 13.71
N VAL A 8 8.44 -4.02 13.81
CA VAL A 8 9.19 -2.88 14.37
C VAL A 8 10.23 -2.39 13.38
N ILE A 9 10.20 -1.10 13.10
CA ILE A 9 11.18 -0.44 12.25
C ILE A 9 11.82 0.75 12.96
N THR A 10 13.12 0.92 12.73
CA THR A 10 13.86 2.10 13.15
C THR A 10 14.16 2.99 11.94
N LEU A 11 13.63 4.20 11.99
CA LEU A 11 13.80 5.26 11.01
C LEU A 11 15.16 5.93 11.16
N VAL A 12 15.68 6.47 10.06
CA VAL A 12 16.95 7.19 10.00
C VAL A 12 16.78 8.61 10.55
N ASP A 13 15.86 9.36 9.95
CA ASP A 13 15.61 10.74 10.35
C ASP A 13 14.60 10.77 11.49
N GLY A 14 13.52 10.00 11.34
CA GLY A 14 12.38 9.96 12.24
C GLY A 14 11.38 11.09 12.00
N LEU A 15 10.16 10.88 12.47
CA LEU A 15 9.11 11.89 12.42
C LEU A 15 9.43 13.03 13.39
N ARG A 16 9.59 14.24 12.85
CA ARG A 16 9.89 15.44 13.63
C ARG A 16 8.62 15.99 14.27
N SER A 17 8.69 16.29 15.57
CA SER A 17 7.62 16.93 16.32
C SER A 17 8.19 17.98 17.28
N GLN A 18 7.35 18.91 17.70
CA GLN A 18 7.72 19.97 18.64
C GLN A 18 7.08 19.68 19.99
N VAL A 19 7.89 19.59 21.05
CA VAL A 19 7.43 19.42 22.44
C VAL A 19 7.98 20.57 23.27
N GLY A 20 7.13 21.55 23.56
CA GLY A 20 7.56 22.83 24.14
C GLY A 20 8.55 23.54 23.21
N ASP A 21 9.72 23.90 23.73
CA ASP A 21 10.78 24.59 22.98
C ASP A 21 11.77 23.63 22.29
N LYS A 22 11.53 22.32 22.33
CA LYS A 22 12.46 21.32 21.77
C LYS A 22 11.86 20.57 20.59
N GLU A 23 12.66 20.42 19.54
CA GLU A 23 12.38 19.47 18.45
C GLU A 23 12.76 18.06 18.90
N VAL A 24 11.84 17.12 18.73
CA VAL A 24 12.00 15.71 19.07
C VAL A 24 11.76 14.86 17.83
N ARG A 25 12.35 13.66 17.79
CA ARG A 25 12.29 12.76 16.63
C ARG A 25 11.80 11.39 17.06
N TYR A 26 10.65 10.99 16.54
CA TYR A 26 10.10 9.66 16.71
C TYR A 26 10.74 8.73 15.69
N ARG A 27 11.65 7.87 16.16
CA ARG A 27 12.47 7.02 15.29
C ARG A 27 12.04 5.57 15.26
N THR A 28 11.26 5.13 16.22
CA THR A 28 10.78 3.75 16.23
C THR A 28 9.32 3.74 15.83
N VAL A 29 8.95 2.94 14.83
CA VAL A 29 7.57 2.76 14.42
C VAL A 29 7.20 1.31 14.66
N ARG A 30 6.05 1.12 15.31
CA ARG A 30 5.43 -0.18 15.44
C ARG A 30 4.33 -0.29 14.40
N LEU A 31 4.32 -1.40 13.67
CA LEU A 31 3.45 -1.68 12.55
C LEU A 31 2.46 -2.79 12.92
N ARG A 32 1.31 -2.76 12.25
CA ARG A 32 0.24 -3.75 12.39
C ARG A 32 -0.27 -4.19 11.03
N GLU A 33 -0.99 -5.30 11.04
CA GLU A 33 -1.81 -5.73 9.92
C GLU A 33 -2.96 -4.74 9.71
N THR A 34 -3.27 -4.50 8.44
CA THR A 34 -4.42 -3.70 8.02
C THR A 34 -5.62 -4.61 7.75
N THR A 35 -6.79 -4.01 7.80
CA THR A 35 -8.06 -4.66 7.51
C THR A 35 -8.76 -3.96 6.36
N VAL A 36 -9.82 -4.55 5.84
CA VAL A 36 -10.66 -3.88 4.82
C VAL A 36 -11.20 -2.53 5.33
N ALA A 37 -11.46 -2.39 6.63
CA ALA A 37 -11.85 -1.11 7.22
C ALA A 37 -10.75 -0.05 7.09
N ASP A 38 -9.48 -0.45 7.18
CA ASP A 38 -8.35 0.45 6.98
C ASP A 38 -8.22 0.89 5.52
N GLU A 39 -8.47 -0.01 4.57
CA GLU A 39 -8.52 0.32 3.14
C GLU A 39 -9.61 1.35 2.85
N TYR A 40 -10.80 1.19 3.43
CA TYR A 40 -11.87 2.17 3.29
C TYR A 40 -11.49 3.54 3.85
N VAL A 41 -10.83 3.58 5.02
CA VAL A 41 -10.35 4.84 5.61
C VAL A 41 -9.27 5.46 4.73
N ALA A 42 -8.34 4.66 4.19
CA ALA A 42 -7.31 5.15 3.27
C ALA A 42 -7.92 5.71 1.98
N MET A 43 -8.95 5.07 1.43
CA MET A 43 -9.70 5.54 0.27
C MET A 43 -10.34 6.90 0.55
N GLN A 44 -11.05 7.05 1.68
CA GLN A 44 -11.67 8.33 2.08
C GLN A 44 -10.64 9.45 2.25
N LEU A 45 -9.47 9.15 2.80
CA LEU A 45 -8.39 10.13 2.96
C LEU A 45 -7.78 10.57 1.61
N ALA A 46 -7.87 9.71 0.60
CA ALA A 46 -7.33 9.92 -0.74
C ALA A 46 -8.35 10.49 -1.74
N GLU A 47 -9.61 10.68 -1.33
CA GLU A 47 -10.65 11.29 -2.13
C GLU A 47 -10.36 12.77 -2.43
N ARG A 48 -10.54 13.17 -3.69
CA ARG A 48 -10.35 14.52 -4.20
C ARG A 48 -11.46 14.89 -5.16
N VAL A 49 -11.94 16.12 -5.07
CA VAL A 49 -12.85 16.70 -6.06
C VAL A 49 -12.00 17.27 -7.18
N VAL A 50 -12.21 16.75 -8.38
CA VAL A 50 -11.56 17.22 -9.61
C VAL A 50 -12.61 17.65 -10.63
N ASP A 51 -12.25 18.55 -11.53
CA ASP A 51 -13.12 18.91 -12.65
C ASP A 51 -12.90 17.94 -13.82
N VAL A 52 -13.96 17.23 -14.21
CA VAL A 52 -13.98 16.39 -15.41
C VAL A 52 -15.02 16.95 -16.38
N LYS A 53 -14.56 17.61 -17.44
CA LYS A 53 -15.41 18.22 -18.49
C LYS A 53 -16.40 19.27 -17.96
N GLY A 54 -15.96 20.14 -17.04
CA GLY A 54 -16.77 21.18 -16.42
C GLY A 54 -17.69 20.68 -15.31
N LYS A 55 -17.48 19.45 -14.81
CA LYS A 55 -18.30 18.84 -13.76
C LYS A 55 -17.43 18.41 -12.58
N PRO A 56 -17.75 18.85 -11.35
CA PRO A 56 -17.04 18.37 -10.17
C PRO A 56 -17.32 16.87 -9.99
N THR A 57 -16.25 16.08 -10.00
CA THR A 57 -16.28 14.62 -9.87
C THR A 57 -15.36 14.22 -8.73
N LEU A 58 -15.83 13.33 -7.85
CA LEU A 58 -15.02 12.76 -6.79
C LEU A 58 -14.20 11.60 -7.35
N LEU A 59 -12.88 11.68 -7.26
CA LEU A 59 -11.96 10.60 -7.63
C LEU A 59 -11.01 10.31 -6.46
N VAL A 60 -10.49 9.09 -6.43
CA VAL A 60 -9.46 8.68 -5.47
C VAL A 60 -8.10 8.82 -6.13
N SER A 61 -7.15 9.48 -5.47
CA SER A 61 -5.77 9.56 -5.94
C SER A 61 -4.99 8.32 -5.52
N ASP A 62 -4.44 7.58 -6.49
CA ASP A 62 -3.65 6.36 -6.21
C ASP A 62 -2.42 6.65 -5.33
N GLU A 63 -1.74 7.77 -5.58
CA GLU A 63 -0.59 8.19 -4.78
C GLU A 63 -0.96 8.48 -3.33
N LEU A 64 -2.04 9.24 -3.10
CA LEU A 64 -2.52 9.52 -1.76
C LEU A 64 -3.09 8.28 -1.09
N TYR A 65 -3.73 7.39 -1.84
CA TYR A 65 -4.23 6.13 -1.33
C TYR A 65 -3.10 5.26 -0.82
N ARG A 66 -2.01 5.12 -1.59
CA ARG A 66 -0.79 4.41 -1.19
C ARG A 66 -0.25 4.98 0.13
N ILE A 67 -0.07 6.30 0.22
CA ILE A 67 0.47 6.94 1.42
C ILE A 67 -0.48 6.77 2.62
N ALA A 68 -1.79 6.93 2.41
CA ALA A 68 -2.79 6.77 3.44
C ALA A 68 -2.85 5.33 3.96
N LEU A 69 -2.76 4.34 3.07
CA LEU A 69 -2.72 2.93 3.45
C LEU A 69 -1.44 2.58 4.22
N THR A 70 -0.28 3.07 3.78
CA THR A 70 0.98 2.95 4.53
C THR A 70 0.85 3.56 5.93
N MET A 71 0.19 4.71 6.06
CA MET A 71 -0.11 5.31 7.36
C MET A 71 -0.99 4.40 8.22
N ARG A 72 -1.97 3.69 7.64
CA ARG A 72 -2.83 2.74 8.38
C ARG A 72 -2.07 1.54 8.95
N HIS A 73 -0.96 1.13 8.34
CA HIS A 73 -0.07 0.10 8.90
C HIS A 73 0.67 0.58 10.16
N CYS A 74 0.83 1.88 10.37
CA CYS A 74 1.52 2.41 11.54
C CYS A 74 0.59 2.31 12.76
N GLU A 75 0.89 1.42 13.70
CA GLU A 75 0.19 1.35 14.99
C GLU A 75 0.54 2.58 15.83
N ARG A 76 1.84 2.87 15.95
CA ARG A 76 2.34 4.02 16.70
C ARG A 76 3.77 4.39 16.38
N PHE A 77 4.08 5.67 16.56
CA PHE A 77 5.43 6.22 16.54
C PHE A 77 5.92 6.41 17.98
N GLN A 78 7.13 5.95 18.25
CA GLN A 78 7.72 5.93 19.60
C GLN A 78 8.98 6.79 19.66
N CYS A 79 9.12 7.50 20.77
CA CYS A 79 10.30 8.28 21.12
C CYS A 79 10.64 8.03 22.60
N ALA A 80 11.91 7.80 22.90
CA ALA A 80 12.31 7.47 24.27
C ALA A 80 12.00 8.62 25.24
N GLY A 81 11.22 8.32 26.28
CA GLY A 81 10.87 9.28 27.33
C GLY A 81 9.74 10.26 26.96
N LEU A 82 9.02 10.01 25.86
CA LEU A 82 7.83 10.76 25.46
C LEU A 82 6.66 9.80 25.22
N ASP A 83 5.45 10.35 25.21
CA ASP A 83 4.25 9.60 24.86
C ASP A 83 4.26 9.19 23.40
N ASP A 84 3.81 7.97 23.12
CA ASP A 84 3.71 7.45 21.76
C ASP A 84 2.64 8.21 20.96
N ILE A 85 2.91 8.51 19.69
CA ILE A 85 1.90 9.01 18.76
C ILE A 85 1.17 7.79 18.20
N GLN A 86 -0.04 7.55 18.72
CA GLN A 86 -0.92 6.49 18.22
C GLN A 86 -1.49 6.84 16.84
N LEU A 87 -1.89 5.83 16.06
CA LEU A 87 -2.51 6.00 14.75
C LEU A 87 -3.67 6.99 14.74
N GLU A 88 -4.49 7.01 15.80
CA GLU A 88 -5.66 7.90 15.91
C GLU A 88 -5.26 9.38 15.97
N LEU A 89 -4.02 9.67 16.36
CA LEU A 89 -3.47 11.02 16.45
C LEU A 89 -2.63 11.38 15.21
N LEU A 90 -2.37 10.41 14.33
CA LEU A 90 -1.52 10.58 13.16
C LEU A 90 -2.35 11.10 11.98
N THR A 91 -2.01 12.29 11.49
CA THR A 91 -2.62 12.88 10.30
C THR A 91 -1.77 12.66 9.05
N LEU A 92 -2.38 12.72 7.86
CA LEU A 92 -1.64 12.69 6.59
C LEU A 92 -0.59 13.80 6.50
N GLU A 93 -0.88 14.98 7.04
CA GLU A 93 0.08 16.09 7.04
C GLU A 93 1.29 15.79 7.92
N MET A 94 1.06 15.22 9.11
CA MET A 94 2.17 14.77 9.98
C MET A 94 2.98 13.69 9.29
N PHE A 95 2.31 12.68 8.73
CA PHE A 95 2.96 11.56 8.05
C PHE A 95 3.76 12.01 6.82
N GLY A 96 3.27 13.02 6.09
CA GLY A 96 3.96 13.63 4.95
C GLY A 96 5.24 14.39 5.31
N ARG A 97 5.54 14.61 6.60
CA ARG A 97 6.82 15.19 7.06
C ARG A 97 7.96 14.18 7.15
N LEU A 98 7.67 12.89 6.96
CA LEU A 98 8.70 11.86 6.88
C LEU A 98 9.61 12.11 5.68
N SER A 99 10.89 11.79 5.84
CA SER A 99 11.80 11.82 4.70
C SER A 99 11.41 10.72 3.70
N PRO A 100 11.64 10.89 2.39
CA PRO A 100 11.35 9.86 1.40
C PRO A 100 12.01 8.51 1.71
N LEU A 101 13.21 8.55 2.32
CA LEU A 101 13.93 7.36 2.75
C LEU A 101 13.19 6.63 3.89
N ASP A 102 12.70 7.36 4.88
CA ASP A 102 11.96 6.77 6.00
C ASP A 102 10.59 6.25 5.56
N LEU A 103 9.91 6.95 4.65
CA LEU A 103 8.67 6.46 4.06
C LEU A 103 8.90 5.15 3.29
N ALA A 104 9.91 5.09 2.41
CA ALA A 104 10.23 3.89 1.65
C ALA A 104 10.56 2.70 2.57
N ARG A 105 11.26 2.95 3.68
CA ARG A 105 11.55 1.93 4.70
C ARG A 105 10.28 1.40 5.38
N ILE A 106 9.33 2.28 5.70
CA ILE A 106 8.04 1.87 6.25
C ILE A 106 7.29 1.04 5.22
N GLU A 107 7.21 1.49 3.96
CA GLU A 107 6.54 0.78 2.87
C GLU A 107 7.10 -0.63 2.65
N GLU A 108 8.42 -0.77 2.57
CA GLU A 108 9.11 -2.07 2.48
C GLU A 108 8.70 -2.99 3.64
N ARG A 109 8.61 -2.44 4.85
CA ARG A 109 8.25 -3.22 6.03
C ARG A 109 6.76 -3.59 6.05
N CYS A 110 5.87 -2.73 5.54
CA CYS A 110 4.44 -3.04 5.41
C CYS A 110 4.23 -4.26 4.50
N VAL A 111 4.96 -4.34 3.39
CA VAL A 111 4.93 -5.52 2.50
C VAL A 111 5.29 -6.81 3.26
N LEU A 112 6.29 -6.77 4.14
CA LEU A 112 6.66 -7.93 4.96
C LEU A 112 5.58 -8.27 6.00
N VAL A 113 4.90 -7.28 6.57
CA VAL A 113 3.76 -7.49 7.47
C VAL A 113 2.62 -8.19 6.73
N ASP A 114 2.28 -7.73 5.52
CA ASP A 114 1.24 -8.33 4.70
C ASP A 114 1.58 -9.76 4.29
N LEU A 115 2.84 -10.00 3.90
CA LEU A 115 3.33 -11.33 3.57
C LEU A 115 3.24 -12.28 4.78
N ALA A 116 3.59 -11.79 5.98
CA ALA A 116 3.45 -12.55 7.21
C ALA A 116 1.98 -12.85 7.55
N ALA A 117 1.06 -11.94 7.25
CA ALA A 117 -0.37 -12.16 7.38
C ALA A 117 -0.87 -13.22 6.40
N GLN A 118 -0.47 -13.16 5.13
CA GLN A 118 -0.81 -14.16 4.12
C GLN A 118 -0.35 -15.56 4.54
N TYR A 119 0.87 -15.68 5.08
CA TYR A 119 1.37 -16.96 5.61
C TYR A 119 0.52 -17.45 6.78
N ARG A 120 0.21 -16.57 7.74
CA ARG A 120 -0.62 -16.90 8.91
C ARG A 120 -2.02 -17.35 8.53
N HIS A 121 -2.59 -16.75 7.49
CA HIS A 121 -3.91 -17.10 6.96
C HIS A 121 -3.88 -18.27 5.96
N GLY A 122 -2.71 -18.87 5.72
CA GLY A 122 -2.57 -20.07 4.89
C GLY A 122 -2.68 -19.81 3.39
N LEU A 123 -2.55 -18.57 2.94
CA LEU A 123 -2.59 -18.19 1.52
C LEU A 123 -1.27 -18.53 0.81
N ILE A 124 -0.16 -18.54 1.56
CA ILE A 124 1.17 -18.92 1.05
C ILE A 124 1.80 -20.02 1.93
N THR A 125 2.66 -20.84 1.33
CA THR A 125 3.42 -21.87 2.05
C THR A 125 4.60 -21.25 2.81
N LYS A 126 5.14 -22.01 3.78
CA LYS A 126 6.31 -21.57 4.54
C LYS A 126 7.54 -21.35 3.64
N ASP A 127 7.76 -22.25 2.69
CA ASP A 127 8.91 -22.17 1.79
C ASP A 127 8.84 -20.93 0.88
N ALA A 128 7.62 -20.55 0.45
CA ALA A 128 7.39 -19.33 -0.31
C ALA A 128 7.66 -18.07 0.54
N PHE A 129 7.19 -18.06 1.79
CA PHE A 129 7.46 -16.98 2.74
C PHE A 129 8.96 -16.81 3.00
N ASP A 130 9.66 -17.89 3.32
CA ASP A 130 11.10 -17.86 3.66
C ASP A 130 11.95 -17.41 2.46
N SER A 131 11.58 -17.80 1.23
CA SER A 131 12.26 -17.37 0.00
C SER A 131 12.11 -15.86 -0.24
N MET A 132 10.89 -15.34 -0.12
CA MET A 132 10.62 -13.90 -0.30
C MET A 132 11.28 -13.04 0.79
N LEU A 133 11.32 -13.55 2.03
CA LEU A 133 12.00 -12.89 3.14
C LEU A 133 13.53 -12.85 2.90
N ALA A 134 14.13 -13.95 2.43
CA ALA A 134 15.56 -14.01 2.13
C ALA A 134 15.96 -12.99 1.05
N ASP A 135 15.15 -12.86 -0.01
CA ASP A 135 15.38 -11.88 -1.08
C ASP A 135 15.29 -10.43 -0.60
N SER A 136 14.44 -10.13 0.39
CA SER A 136 14.34 -8.79 1.00
C SER A 136 15.55 -8.42 1.87
N THR A 137 16.29 -9.43 2.36
CA THR A 137 17.47 -9.22 3.23
C THR A 137 18.79 -9.15 2.47
N ASN A 138 18.78 -9.38 1.16
CA ASN A 138 19.97 -9.29 0.30
C ASN A 138 20.11 -7.88 -0.31
N PRO A 139 21.07 -7.05 0.16
CA PRO A 139 21.24 -5.68 -0.33
C PRO A 139 21.78 -5.59 -1.78
N GLU A 140 22.10 -6.71 -2.43
CA GLU A 140 22.66 -6.73 -3.80
C GLU A 140 21.60 -6.60 -4.91
N ASN A 141 20.29 -6.68 -4.59
CA ASN A 141 19.19 -6.61 -5.58
C ASN A 141 18.31 -5.36 -5.47
N ALA A 142 18.78 -4.28 -4.83
CA ALA A 142 18.06 -3.01 -4.69
C ALA A 142 18.09 -2.15 -6.00
N GLY A 143 17.83 -2.76 -7.15
CA GLY A 143 17.53 -2.07 -8.41
C GLY A 143 16.02 -1.95 -8.62
N PRO A 144 15.54 -0.98 -9.43
CA PRO A 144 14.12 -0.87 -9.75
C PRO A 144 13.67 -2.16 -10.45
N ARG A 145 12.82 -2.94 -9.77
CA ARG A 145 12.21 -4.13 -10.37
C ARG A 145 11.37 -3.67 -11.54
N SER A 146 11.83 -3.91 -12.76
CA SER A 146 11.04 -3.76 -13.97
C SER A 146 9.85 -4.73 -13.88
N GLU A 147 8.65 -4.19 -14.07
CA GLU A 147 7.43 -4.93 -14.37
C GLU A 147 7.76 -6.07 -15.37
N GLY A 148 7.73 -7.32 -14.92
CA GLY A 148 8.21 -8.42 -15.76
C GLY A 148 8.24 -9.83 -15.15
N GLN A 149 8.02 -10.01 -13.84
CA GLN A 149 7.89 -11.34 -13.23
C GLN A 149 6.48 -11.92 -13.36
N ALA A 150 5.91 -11.86 -14.57
CA ALA A 150 4.72 -12.62 -14.96
C ALA A 150 5.06 -13.91 -15.72
N ALA A 151 6.34 -14.28 -15.84
CA ALA A 151 6.79 -15.31 -16.78
C ALA A 151 6.93 -16.74 -16.21
N GLU A 152 6.75 -16.98 -14.90
CA GLU A 152 6.97 -18.33 -14.32
C GLU A 152 5.81 -18.81 -13.42
N LEU A 153 4.57 -18.64 -13.89
CA LEU A 153 3.38 -19.25 -13.28
C LEU A 153 2.47 -19.93 -14.31
N GLY A 154 3.08 -20.44 -15.39
CA GLY A 154 2.41 -21.05 -16.53
C GLY A 154 2.83 -22.49 -16.79
N ASP A 155 2.97 -23.33 -15.77
CA ASP A 155 2.98 -24.80 -15.98
C ASP A 155 2.40 -25.55 -14.78
N ALA A 156 1.16 -25.22 -14.43
CA ALA A 156 0.34 -26.03 -13.54
C ALA A 156 -1.04 -26.22 -14.17
N GLY A 157 -1.19 -27.34 -14.88
CA GLY A 157 -2.42 -28.12 -14.99
C GLY A 157 -3.67 -27.41 -15.50
N ALA A 158 -4.10 -27.78 -16.71
CA ALA A 158 -5.43 -27.52 -17.21
C ALA A 158 -6.52 -27.90 -16.19
N ALA A 159 -7.18 -26.88 -15.62
CA ALA A 159 -8.48 -27.00 -15.00
C ALA A 159 -9.32 -25.79 -15.47
N THR A 160 -10.27 -26.08 -16.34
CA THR A 160 -11.28 -25.14 -16.85
C THR A 160 -12.14 -24.67 -15.68
N GLN A 161 -11.91 -23.45 -15.20
CA GLN A 161 -12.87 -22.76 -14.33
C GLN A 161 -13.26 -21.42 -14.93
N SER A 162 -14.56 -21.30 -15.16
CA SER A 162 -15.27 -20.17 -15.73
C SER A 162 -15.15 -18.94 -14.81
N GLY A 163 -14.54 -17.87 -15.33
CA GLY A 163 -14.57 -16.54 -14.73
C GLY A 163 -15.72 -15.70 -15.31
N PRO A 164 -16.28 -14.74 -14.56
CA PRO A 164 -17.45 -13.97 -14.99
C PRO A 164 -17.09 -12.97 -16.09
N SER A 165 -17.77 -13.11 -17.24
CA SER A 165 -17.70 -12.21 -18.38
C SER A 165 -18.41 -10.89 -18.07
N MET A 166 -17.69 -9.88 -17.57
CA MET A 166 -18.25 -8.55 -17.28
C MET A 166 -17.38 -7.41 -17.84
N LEU A 167 -16.68 -7.64 -18.97
CA LEU A 167 -15.95 -6.56 -19.67
C LEU A 167 -16.04 -6.61 -21.21
N ALA A 168 -16.74 -7.58 -21.81
CA ALA A 168 -16.88 -7.67 -23.27
C ALA A 168 -18.10 -6.90 -23.84
N ASP A 169 -19.13 -6.65 -23.04
CA ASP A 169 -20.39 -6.09 -23.54
C ASP A 169 -20.41 -4.56 -23.67
N PHE A 170 -19.40 -3.85 -23.14
CA PHE A 170 -19.33 -2.39 -23.24
C PHE A 170 -18.69 -1.89 -24.55
N ALA A 171 -17.88 -2.72 -25.22
CA ALA A 171 -17.23 -2.34 -26.47
C ALA A 171 -18.06 -2.66 -27.73
N ALA A 172 -19.11 -3.49 -27.62
CA ALA A 172 -19.95 -3.88 -28.75
C ALA A 172 -21.13 -2.93 -29.02
N ARG A 173 -21.50 -2.06 -28.06
CA ARG A 173 -22.68 -1.18 -28.20
C ARG A 173 -22.44 0.15 -28.90
N ASP A 174 -21.20 0.60 -29.04
CA ASP A 174 -20.88 1.84 -29.76
C ASP A 174 -20.70 1.65 -31.28
N ALA A 175 -20.69 0.41 -31.78
CA ALA A 175 -20.57 0.10 -33.20
C ALA A 175 -21.92 -0.10 -33.93
N GLN A 176 -23.06 -0.13 -33.20
CA GLN A 176 -24.38 -0.41 -33.78
C GLN A 176 -25.33 0.79 -33.87
N GLY A 177 -24.87 1.99 -33.49
CA GLY A 177 -25.68 3.22 -33.57
C GLY A 177 -25.50 4.07 -34.84
N ALA A 178 -24.60 3.70 -35.77
CA ALA A 178 -24.24 4.53 -36.93
C ALA A 178 -24.77 4.02 -38.29
N ALA A 179 -25.68 3.04 -38.32
CA ALA A 179 -26.15 2.43 -39.57
C ALA A 179 -27.68 2.45 -39.80
N ASP A 180 -28.46 3.15 -38.97
CA ASP A 180 -29.94 3.20 -39.11
C ASP A 180 -30.46 4.64 -39.27
N GLY A 181 -29.96 5.32 -40.32
CA GLY A 181 -30.33 6.70 -40.62
C GLY A 181 -30.08 7.11 -42.07
N ALA A 182 -30.31 6.22 -43.04
CA ALA A 182 -30.32 6.56 -44.47
C ALA A 182 -31.60 6.01 -45.13
N SER A 183 -32.71 6.68 -44.87
CA SER A 183 -33.95 6.57 -45.67
C SER A 183 -34.80 7.82 -45.45
N ARG A 184 -34.51 8.87 -46.23
CA ARG A 184 -35.46 9.81 -46.85
C ARG A 184 -34.72 10.74 -47.80
#